data_AF-A0A643G127-F1
#
_entry.id   AF-A0A643G127-F1
#
_cell.length_a   1.000
_cell.length_b   1.000
_cell.length_c   1.000
_cell.angle_alpha   90.00
_cell.angle_beta   90.00
_cell.angle_gamma   90.00
#
_symmetry.space_group_name_H-M   'P 1'
#
loop_
_entity.id
_entity.type
_entity.pdbx_description
1 polymer ?
#
loop_
_entity_poly.entity_id
_entity_poly.type
_entity_poly.pdbx_seq_one_letter_code
_entity_poly.pdbx_strand_id
1 'polypeptide(L)'
;MGYVFDKKWIDPRESLVSILWKLKVANALSGVAVMRLVRLDIDPYESLPPQRGFIDVVRLNEALGLPTKSLHMALIEQTNQRRYSEVFRYCHFCMVRGYHSLLHQLETASRCPAHRCPVESACRQCGHQAPYCLNVQLLEAPHRCAHCHAFYGNGAWRPDRPRPMRPDQRKAFARSYFEQGLGCRSHG
;
A
#
# COMPACT_ATOMS: atom_id res chain seq x y z
N MET A 1 20.20 -3.45 15.14
CA MET A 1 20.44 -3.65 13.70
C MET A 1 19.35 -2.89 12.94
N GLY A 2 19.72 -2.02 12.00
CA GLY A 2 18.76 -1.20 11.26
C GLY A 2 18.31 -1.85 9.95
N TYR A 3 17.09 -1.56 9.51
CA TYR A 3 16.61 -1.93 8.18
C TYR A 3 17.11 -0.95 7.12
N VAL A 4 17.38 -1.43 5.91
CA VAL A 4 17.68 -0.61 4.74
C VAL A 4 16.36 -0.10 4.16
N PHE A 5 16.11 1.20 4.28
CA PHE A 5 14.95 1.84 3.67
C PHE A 5 15.27 3.27 3.24
N ASP A 6 15.06 3.61 1.96
CA ASP A 6 15.23 4.98 1.47
C ASP A 6 13.85 5.64 1.28
N LYS A 7 13.64 6.78 1.96
CA LYS A 7 12.44 7.61 1.81
C LYS A 7 12.16 8.04 0.36
N LYS A 8 13.19 8.09 -0.50
CA LYS A 8 13.06 8.39 -1.94
C LYS A 8 12.29 7.31 -2.71
N TRP A 9 12.16 6.11 -2.14
CA TRP A 9 11.37 5.04 -2.74
C TRP A 9 9.86 5.28 -2.60
N ILE A 10 9.43 6.18 -1.72
CA ILE A 10 8.02 6.43 -1.44
C ILE A 10 7.45 7.47 -2.42
N ASP A 11 6.39 7.08 -3.10
CA ASP A 11 5.58 8.02 -3.88
C ASP A 11 4.44 8.61 -3.05
N PRO A 12 3.86 9.76 -3.44
CA PRO A 12 2.79 10.39 -2.69
C PRO A 12 1.59 9.45 -2.54
N ARG A 13 0.98 9.48 -1.35
CA ARG A 13 -0.26 8.72 -1.03
C ARG A 13 -0.11 7.21 -1.22
N GLU A 14 1.11 6.71 -1.09
CA GLU A 14 1.38 5.28 -1.05
C GLU A 14 0.76 4.64 0.19
N SER A 15 0.11 3.50 0.00
CA SER A 15 -0.51 2.70 1.06
C SER A 15 0.53 1.96 1.89
N LEU A 16 0.17 1.57 3.11
CA LEU A 16 1.06 0.80 3.98
C LEU A 16 1.46 -0.53 3.34
N VAL A 17 0.54 -1.23 2.65
CA VAL A 17 0.84 -2.50 1.95
C VAL A 17 2.03 -2.33 0.99
N SER A 18 2.02 -1.30 0.16
CA SER A 18 3.08 -1.02 -0.80
C SER A 18 4.42 -0.68 -0.12
N ILE A 19 4.36 0.11 0.96
CA ILE A 19 5.54 0.47 1.77
C ILE A 19 6.18 -0.78 2.37
N LEU A 20 5.36 -1.67 2.94
CA LEU A 20 5.82 -2.93 3.55
C LEU A 20 6.38 -3.91 2.52
N TRP A 21 5.80 -3.98 1.32
CA TRP A 21 6.38 -4.75 0.22
C TRP A 21 7.76 -4.23 -0.18
N LYS A 22 7.96 -2.91 -0.24
CA LYS A 22 9.28 -2.33 -0.51
C LYS A 22 10.28 -2.65 0.60
N LEU A 23 9.86 -2.54 1.87
CA LEU A 23 10.68 -2.89 3.02
C LEU A 23 11.13 -4.36 2.94
N LYS A 24 10.17 -5.26 2.71
CA LYS A 24 10.42 -6.70 2.56
C LYS A 24 11.44 -6.97 1.47
N VAL A 25 11.20 -6.45 0.27
CA VAL A 25 12.06 -6.70 -0.90
C VAL A 25 13.47 -6.14 -0.68
N ALA A 26 13.59 -4.94 -0.09
CA ALA A 26 14.88 -4.31 0.17
C ALA A 26 15.74 -5.02 1.23
N ASN A 27 15.11 -5.75 2.15
CA ASN A 27 15.78 -6.39 3.29
C ASN A 27 15.69 -7.92 3.25
N ALA A 28 15.17 -8.51 2.16
CA ALA A 28 14.93 -9.94 2.02
C ALA A 28 14.18 -10.57 3.22
N LEU A 29 13.25 -9.83 3.83
CA LEU A 29 12.52 -10.27 5.02
C LEU A 29 11.49 -11.34 4.69
N SER A 30 11.16 -12.20 5.64
CA SER A 30 9.92 -13.00 5.58
C SER A 30 8.70 -12.12 5.88
N GLY A 31 7.53 -12.53 5.41
CA GLY A 31 6.24 -11.92 5.76
C GLY A 31 6.01 -11.92 7.26
N VAL A 32 6.46 -12.98 7.96
CA VAL A 32 6.41 -13.06 9.43
C VAL A 32 7.23 -11.94 10.08
N ALA A 33 8.47 -11.72 9.63
CA ALA A 33 9.32 -10.65 10.15
C ALA A 33 8.67 -9.27 9.94
N VAL A 34 8.04 -9.06 8.78
CA VAL A 34 7.30 -7.82 8.50
C VAL A 34 6.05 -7.69 9.39
N MET A 35 5.27 -8.75 9.61
CA MET A 35 4.12 -8.71 10.52
C MET A 35 4.54 -8.33 11.94
N ARG A 36 5.67 -8.84 12.44
CA ARG A 36 6.23 -8.46 13.75
C ARG A 36 6.71 -7.00 13.82
N LEU A 37 6.92 -6.33 12.69
CA LEU A 37 7.17 -4.88 12.64
C LEU A 37 5.88 -4.07 12.62
N VAL A 38 4.81 -4.64 12.10
CA VAL A 38 3.49 -4.01 12.07
C VAL A 38 2.83 -4.08 13.44
N ARG A 39 2.91 -5.25 14.09
CA ARG A 39 2.28 -5.51 15.39
C ARG A 39 2.90 -6.74 16.08
N LEU A 40 3.28 -6.61 17.35
CA LEU A 40 3.95 -7.68 18.08
C LEU A 40 3.01 -8.71 18.70
N ASP A 41 1.87 -8.26 19.20
CA ASP A 41 0.92 -9.01 20.02
C ASP A 41 -0.05 -9.87 19.20
N ILE A 42 0.07 -9.88 17.87
CA ILE A 42 -0.79 -10.65 16.97
C ILE A 42 -0.07 -11.90 16.45
N ASP A 43 -0.84 -12.97 16.19
CA ASP A 43 -0.35 -14.08 15.37
C ASP A 43 -0.06 -13.55 13.95
N PRO A 44 1.15 -13.73 13.40
CA PRO A 44 1.49 -13.23 12.05
C PRO A 44 0.61 -13.81 10.94
N TYR A 45 -0.06 -14.94 11.16
CA TYR A 45 -0.99 -15.55 10.19
C TYR A 45 -2.41 -15.01 10.28
N GLU A 46 -2.74 -14.25 11.33
CA GLU A 46 -4.01 -13.54 11.42
C GLU A 46 -4.04 -12.34 10.47
N SER A 47 -5.26 -12.02 10.01
CA SER A 47 -5.50 -10.89 9.12
C SER A 47 -5.70 -9.60 9.91
N LEU A 48 -4.87 -8.60 9.64
CA LEU A 48 -4.93 -7.29 10.28
C LEU A 48 -5.31 -6.22 9.25
N PRO A 49 -6.39 -5.44 9.44
CA PRO A 49 -6.68 -4.34 8.51
C PRO A 49 -5.54 -3.30 8.57
N PRO A 50 -5.08 -2.75 7.43
CA PRO A 50 -4.08 -1.68 7.40
C PRO A 50 -4.71 -0.34 7.81
N GLN A 51 -5.18 -0.26 9.05
CA GLN A 51 -6.01 0.80 9.61
C GLN A 51 -5.36 1.44 10.84
N ARG A 52 -5.62 2.74 11.05
CA ARG A 52 -5.21 3.44 12.29
C ARG A 52 -5.80 2.76 13.54
N GLY A 53 -5.02 2.74 14.62
CA GLY A 53 -5.39 2.06 15.88
C GLY A 53 -5.07 0.56 15.89
N PHE A 54 -4.89 -0.07 14.71
CA PHE A 54 -4.51 -1.48 14.60
C PHE A 54 -3.02 -1.69 14.33
N ILE A 55 -2.28 -0.61 14.03
CA ILE A 55 -0.91 -0.66 13.53
C ILE A 55 0.01 0.13 14.46
N ASP A 56 1.13 -0.46 14.85
CA ASP A 56 2.16 0.20 15.66
C ASP A 56 3.00 1.15 14.79
N VAL A 57 2.52 2.39 14.67
CA VAL A 57 3.16 3.41 13.82
C VAL A 57 4.51 3.86 14.38
N VAL A 58 4.72 3.80 15.70
CA VAL A 58 5.99 4.19 16.32
C VAL A 58 7.07 3.19 15.92
N ARG A 59 6.79 1.90 16.07
CA ARG A 59 7.71 0.84 15.63
C ARG A 59 8.01 0.89 14.14
N LEU A 60 6.99 1.15 13.30
CA LEU A 60 7.18 1.33 11.86
C LEU A 60 8.02 2.57 11.54
N ASN A 61 7.86 3.67 12.28
CA ASN A 61 8.70 4.86 12.13
C ASN A 61 10.17 4.55 12.43
N GLU A 62 10.45 3.82 13.52
CA GLU A 62 11.81 3.40 13.88
C GLU A 62 12.44 2.50 12.81
N ALA A 63 11.65 1.59 12.23
CA ALA A 63 12.12 0.67 11.19
C ALA A 63 12.33 1.35 9.83
N LEU A 64 11.47 2.31 9.46
CA LEU A 64 11.43 2.90 8.11
C LEU A 64 12.09 4.28 8.01
N GLY A 65 12.31 4.97 9.13
CA GLY A 65 12.75 6.36 9.15
C GLY A 65 11.77 7.33 8.49
N LEU A 66 10.50 6.94 8.33
CA LEU A 66 9.46 7.75 7.69
C LEU A 66 8.68 8.56 8.73
N PRO A 67 8.40 9.86 8.51
CA PRO A 67 7.61 10.65 9.44
C PRO A 67 6.27 9.98 9.80
N THR A 68 5.90 9.97 11.08
CA THR A 68 4.64 9.40 11.60
C THR A 68 3.42 9.87 10.80
N LYS A 69 3.40 11.16 10.40
CA LYS A 69 2.35 11.73 9.54
C LYS A 69 2.22 11.01 8.19
N SER A 70 3.34 10.68 7.56
CA SER A 70 3.35 9.94 6.29
C SER A 70 2.80 8.52 6.46
N LEU A 71 3.16 7.85 7.56
CA LEU A 71 2.64 6.53 7.89
C LEU A 71 1.12 6.57 8.18
N HIS A 72 0.64 7.57 8.92
CA HIS A 72 -0.80 7.76 9.14
C HIS A 72 -1.60 8.03 7.86
N MET A 73 -1.00 8.66 6.85
CA MET A 73 -1.62 8.85 5.54
C MET A 73 -1.62 7.58 4.67
N ALA A 74 -0.80 6.60 5.01
CA ALA A 74 -0.72 5.31 4.32
C ALA A 74 -1.74 4.28 4.86
N LEU A 75 -2.43 4.62 5.95
CA LEU A 75 -3.39 3.80 6.67
C LEU A 75 -4.84 4.18 6.37
N ILE A 76 -5.74 3.21 6.44
CA ILE A 76 -7.18 3.47 6.48
C ILE A 76 -7.50 4.28 7.74
N GLU A 77 -8.33 5.30 7.55
CA GLU A 77 -8.98 6.05 8.61
C GLU A 77 -10.48 5.76 8.52
N GLN A 78 -11.05 5.10 9.54
CA GLN A 78 -12.47 4.88 9.62
C GLN A 78 -13.18 6.20 9.90
N THR A 79 -14.00 6.62 8.95
CA THR A 79 -14.92 7.74 9.09
C THR A 79 -16.25 7.35 8.47
N ASN A 80 -17.36 7.90 8.96
CA ASN A 80 -18.69 7.65 8.39
C ASN A 80 -18.83 8.13 6.93
N GLN A 81 -17.86 8.90 6.44
CA GLN A 81 -17.90 9.53 5.11
C GLN A 81 -17.21 8.70 4.02
N ARG A 82 -16.41 7.69 4.39
CA ARG A 82 -15.57 6.96 3.43
C ARG A 82 -15.71 5.47 3.61
N ARG A 83 -16.01 4.77 2.51
CA ARG A 83 -16.03 3.32 2.45
C ARG A 83 -14.81 2.82 1.70
N TYR A 84 -14.06 1.95 2.34
CA TYR A 84 -12.93 1.23 1.75
C TYR A 84 -13.38 -0.19 1.46
N SER A 85 -13.03 -0.67 0.29
CA SER A 85 -13.33 -2.05 -0.10
C SER A 85 -12.56 -3.03 0.79
N GLU A 86 -13.14 -4.20 1.06
CA GLU A 86 -12.48 -5.27 1.80
C GLU A 86 -11.61 -6.16 0.91
N VAL A 87 -11.73 -6.03 -0.42
CA VAL A 87 -10.90 -6.75 -1.40
C VAL A 87 -9.79 -5.85 -1.92
N PHE A 88 -8.58 -6.37 -2.11
CA PHE A 88 -7.44 -5.60 -2.61
C PHE A 88 -7.71 -5.07 -4.01
N ARG A 89 -7.71 -3.75 -4.14
CA ARG A 89 -8.02 -3.06 -5.39
C ARG A 89 -6.81 -2.36 -5.95
N TYR A 90 -6.53 -2.49 -7.24
CA TYR A 90 -5.28 -2.02 -7.81
C TYR A 90 -5.41 -1.45 -9.22
N CYS A 91 -4.40 -0.66 -9.59
CA CYS A 91 -4.17 -0.27 -10.97
C CYS A 91 -2.99 -1.08 -11.51
N HIS A 92 -3.20 -1.83 -12.59
CA HIS A 92 -2.14 -2.63 -13.22
C HIS A 92 -0.88 -1.82 -13.54
N PHE A 93 -1.02 -0.59 -14.06
CA PHE A 93 0.12 0.29 -14.38
C PHE A 93 0.84 0.84 -13.15
N CYS A 94 0.14 1.06 -12.04
CA CYS A 94 0.76 1.39 -10.76
C CYS A 94 1.57 0.21 -10.21
N MET A 95 1.05 -1.01 -10.34
CA MET A 95 1.74 -2.23 -9.90
C MET A 95 3.05 -2.49 -10.65
N VAL A 96 3.14 -2.15 -11.94
CA VAL A 96 4.39 -2.21 -12.73
C VAL A 96 5.53 -1.37 -12.10
N ARG A 97 5.19 -0.36 -11.30
CA ARG A 97 6.13 0.52 -10.59
C ARG A 97 6.37 0.09 -9.14
N GLY A 98 5.71 -0.98 -8.69
CA GLY A 98 5.58 -1.35 -7.28
C GLY A 98 5.00 -0.25 -6.42
N TYR A 99 3.89 0.31 -6.88
CA TYR A 99 3.14 1.32 -6.14
C TYR A 99 1.69 0.89 -5.98
N HIS A 100 1.17 1.05 -4.77
CA HIS A 100 -0.26 0.96 -4.47
C HIS A 100 -0.67 2.12 -3.57
N SER A 101 -1.74 2.83 -3.94
CA SER A 101 -2.30 3.94 -3.16
C SER A 101 -3.51 3.51 -2.34
N LEU A 102 -3.70 4.12 -1.18
CA LEU A 102 -4.95 4.01 -0.42
C LEU A 102 -6.18 4.46 -1.25
N LEU A 103 -5.98 5.36 -2.22
CA LEU A 103 -7.03 5.83 -3.11
C LEU A 103 -7.64 4.73 -3.97
N HIS A 104 -6.87 3.70 -4.36
CA HIS A 104 -7.45 2.56 -5.10
C HIS A 104 -8.45 1.78 -4.25
N GLN A 105 -8.33 1.88 -2.93
CA GLN A 105 -9.13 1.11 -1.99
C GLN A 105 -10.49 1.75 -1.69
N LEU A 106 -10.68 3.03 -1.99
CA LEU A 106 -11.97 3.71 -1.85
C LEU A 106 -13.01 3.12 -2.81
N GLU A 107 -14.16 2.69 -2.31
CA GLU A 107 -15.24 2.12 -3.13
C GLU A 107 -15.69 3.09 -4.25
N THR A 108 -15.63 4.41 -3.99
CA THR A 108 -15.96 5.46 -4.96
C THR A 108 -14.92 5.61 -6.08
N ALA A 109 -13.70 5.10 -5.91
CA ALA A 109 -12.63 5.23 -6.90
C ALA A 109 -12.73 4.13 -7.96
N SER A 110 -13.51 4.34 -9.01
CA SER A 110 -13.63 3.39 -10.13
C SER A 110 -12.44 3.42 -11.11
N ARG A 111 -11.66 4.50 -11.12
CA ARG A 111 -10.54 4.73 -12.04
C ARG A 111 -9.29 5.22 -11.32
N CYS A 112 -8.13 4.81 -11.81
CA CYS A 112 -6.84 5.30 -11.31
C CYS A 112 -6.67 6.80 -11.63
N PRO A 113 -6.35 7.67 -10.66
CA PRO A 113 -6.16 9.10 -10.91
C PRO A 113 -5.06 9.40 -11.94
N ALA A 114 -3.96 8.64 -11.90
CA ALA A 114 -2.82 8.84 -12.79
C ALA A 114 -3.02 8.23 -14.18
N HIS A 115 -3.50 6.98 -14.24
CA HIS A 115 -3.54 6.22 -15.50
C HIS A 115 -4.91 6.21 -16.18
N ARG A 116 -5.95 6.69 -15.49
CA ARG A 116 -7.34 6.72 -15.96
C ARG A 116 -7.89 5.36 -16.40
N CYS A 117 -7.20 4.26 -16.13
CA CYS A 117 -7.74 2.92 -16.36
C CYS A 117 -8.69 2.53 -15.20
N PRO A 118 -9.56 1.54 -15.40
CA PRO A 118 -10.33 0.95 -14.29
C PRO A 118 -9.41 0.50 -13.15
N VAL A 119 -9.92 0.63 -11.92
CA VAL A 119 -9.33 -0.02 -10.74
C VAL A 119 -9.88 -1.43 -10.67
N GLU A 120 -9.00 -2.41 -10.62
CA GLU A 120 -9.30 -3.84 -10.65
C GLU A 120 -9.36 -4.41 -9.24
N SER A 121 -10.23 -5.38 -8.98
CA SER A 121 -10.33 -6.10 -7.70
C SER A 121 -9.93 -7.58 -7.78
N ALA A 122 -9.77 -8.10 -9.00
CA ALA A 122 -9.46 -9.50 -9.27
C ALA A 122 -8.12 -9.62 -10.00
N CYS A 123 -7.37 -10.69 -9.74
CA CYS A 123 -6.19 -11.02 -10.53
C CYS A 123 -6.57 -11.26 -11.99
N ARG A 124 -5.89 -10.61 -12.95
CA ARG A 124 -6.11 -10.82 -14.39
C ARG A 124 -5.86 -12.25 -14.87
N GLN A 125 -5.10 -13.04 -14.10
CA GLN A 125 -4.63 -14.36 -14.51
C GLN A 125 -5.49 -15.49 -13.95
N CYS A 126 -5.95 -15.39 -12.70
CA CYS A 126 -6.75 -16.44 -12.06
C CYS A 126 -8.11 -15.96 -11.57
N GLY A 127 -8.45 -14.68 -11.70
CA GLY A 127 -9.71 -14.11 -11.21
C GLY A 127 -9.81 -13.96 -9.68
N HIS A 128 -8.82 -14.43 -8.92
CA HIS A 128 -8.87 -14.37 -7.46
C HIS A 128 -8.92 -12.92 -6.94
N GLN A 129 -9.88 -12.65 -6.03
CA GLN A 129 -9.98 -11.41 -5.28
C GLN A 129 -9.28 -11.59 -3.94
N ALA A 130 -8.09 -11.01 -3.79
CA ALA A 130 -7.36 -11.08 -2.54
C ALA A 130 -8.03 -10.19 -1.49
N PRO A 131 -8.09 -10.59 -0.20
CA PRO A 131 -8.54 -9.71 0.86
C PRO A 131 -7.56 -8.54 1.05
N TYR A 132 -8.05 -7.36 1.40
CA TYR A 132 -7.24 -6.19 1.75
C TYR A 132 -6.89 -6.17 3.24
N CYS A 133 -6.07 -7.13 3.65
CA CYS A 133 -5.55 -7.23 5.01
C CYS A 133 -4.04 -7.51 4.99
N LEU A 134 -3.35 -7.07 6.03
CA LEU A 134 -1.97 -7.47 6.30
C LEU A 134 -2.00 -8.87 6.92
N ASN A 135 -1.39 -9.82 6.22
CA ASN A 135 -1.09 -11.16 6.70
C ASN A 135 0.15 -11.67 5.97
N VAL A 136 0.67 -12.83 6.40
CA VAL A 136 1.85 -13.46 5.76
C VAL A 136 1.61 -13.71 4.28
N GLN A 137 0.43 -14.16 3.85
CA GLN A 137 0.15 -14.49 2.45
C GLN A 137 0.28 -13.27 1.52
N LEU A 138 -0.29 -12.12 1.90
CA LEU A 138 -0.17 -10.88 1.14
C LEU A 138 1.28 -10.38 1.14
N LEU A 139 1.96 -10.45 2.29
CA LEU A 139 3.32 -9.96 2.43
C LEU A 139 4.34 -10.84 1.70
N GLU A 140 4.11 -12.16 1.60
CA GLU A 140 4.97 -13.09 0.86
C GLU A 140 4.81 -13.01 -0.66
N ALA A 141 3.79 -12.31 -1.15
CA ALA A 141 3.57 -12.07 -2.57
C ALA A 141 3.70 -10.59 -2.99
N PRO A 142 4.86 -9.91 -2.80
CA PRO A 142 5.02 -8.52 -3.22
C PRO A 142 4.67 -8.33 -4.70
N HIS A 143 3.68 -7.50 -4.98
CA HIS A 143 3.21 -7.17 -6.33
C HIS A 143 2.62 -8.35 -7.11
N ARG A 144 2.36 -9.49 -6.45
CA ARG A 144 1.85 -10.72 -7.04
C ARG A 144 0.55 -11.15 -6.38
N CYS A 145 -0.26 -11.89 -7.11
CA CYS A 145 -1.38 -12.60 -6.54
C CYS A 145 -0.87 -13.67 -5.57
N ALA A 146 -1.35 -13.66 -4.32
CA ALA A 146 -0.97 -14.68 -3.34
C ALA A 146 -1.50 -16.08 -3.70
N HIS A 147 -2.48 -16.19 -4.60
CA HIS A 147 -3.08 -17.44 -5.04
C HIS A 147 -2.33 -18.10 -6.21
N CYS A 148 -2.05 -17.36 -7.29
CA CYS A 148 -1.42 -17.91 -8.51
C CYS A 148 0.00 -17.39 -8.77
N HIS A 149 0.51 -16.50 -7.90
CA HIS A 149 1.84 -15.86 -8.02
C HIS A 149 2.09 -15.05 -9.30
N ALA A 150 1.10 -14.92 -10.18
CA ALA A 150 1.15 -13.99 -11.30
C ALA A 150 1.26 -12.56 -10.78
N PHE A 151 2.02 -11.73 -11.48
CA PHE A 151 2.14 -10.32 -11.11
C PHE A 151 0.84 -9.56 -11.39
N TYR A 152 0.49 -8.64 -10.49
CA TYR A 152 -0.62 -7.70 -10.72
C TYR A 152 -0.29 -6.65 -11.79
N GLY A 153 0.99 -6.38 -12.02
CA GLY A 153 1.55 -5.57 -13.11
C GLY A 153 2.52 -6.40 -13.96
N ASN A 154 2.95 -5.97 -15.14
CA ASN A 154 4.00 -6.69 -15.88
C ASN A 154 5.43 -6.47 -15.27
N GLY A 155 5.65 -6.88 -14.01
CA GLY A 155 6.97 -6.86 -13.36
C GLY A 155 6.94 -6.64 -11.83
N ALA A 156 8.14 -6.63 -11.24
CA ALA A 156 8.38 -6.38 -9.82
C ALA A 156 9.15 -5.06 -9.62
N TRP A 157 8.90 -4.39 -8.49
CA TRP A 157 9.78 -3.33 -8.02
C TRP A 157 11.05 -3.90 -7.38
N ARG A 158 12.16 -3.16 -7.51
CA ARG A 158 13.45 -3.50 -6.92
C ARG A 158 14.14 -2.23 -6.38
N PRO A 159 14.86 -2.32 -5.26
CA PRO A 159 15.50 -1.16 -4.63
C PRO A 159 16.64 -0.56 -5.46
N ASP A 160 17.33 -1.37 -6.29
CA ASP A 160 18.41 -0.95 -7.19
C ASP A 160 17.90 -0.23 -8.45
N ARG A 161 16.59 -0.36 -8.76
CA ARG A 161 15.96 0.21 -9.96
C ARG A 161 14.60 0.82 -9.63
N PRO A 162 14.52 1.83 -8.74
CA PRO A 162 13.26 2.47 -8.40
C PRO A 162 12.66 3.15 -9.63
N ARG A 163 11.34 3.07 -9.78
CA ARG A 163 10.59 3.68 -10.90
C ARG A 163 9.65 4.77 -10.37
N PRO A 164 10.19 5.92 -9.93
CA PRO A 164 9.39 6.96 -9.31
C PRO A 164 8.26 7.43 -10.23
N MET A 165 7.13 7.78 -9.63
CA MET A 165 5.98 8.30 -10.34
C MET A 165 6.31 9.62 -11.05
N ARG A 166 5.76 9.81 -12.26
CA ARG A 166 5.98 11.05 -13.03
C ARG A 166 5.30 12.25 -12.37
N PRO A 167 5.78 13.50 -12.56
CA PRO A 167 5.22 14.68 -11.88
C PRO A 167 3.72 14.90 -12.12
N ASP A 168 3.23 14.68 -13.34
CA ASP A 168 1.82 14.76 -13.72
C ASP A 168 0.96 13.72 -12.97
N GLN A 169 1.47 12.50 -12.86
CA GLN A 169 0.84 11.41 -12.12
C GLN A 169 0.78 11.72 -10.61
N ARG A 170 1.87 12.28 -10.04
CA ARG A 170 1.93 12.73 -8.64
C ARG A 170 0.88 13.82 -8.37
N LYS A 171 0.74 14.80 -9.28
CA LYS A 171 -0.30 15.84 -9.20
C LYS A 171 -1.70 15.24 -9.25
N ALA A 172 -1.94 14.24 -10.10
CA ALA A 172 -3.25 13.60 -10.23
C ALA A 172 -3.66 12.86 -8.95
N PHE A 173 -2.75 12.10 -8.33
CA PHE A 173 -3.02 11.46 -7.02
C PHE A 173 -3.23 12.50 -5.92
N ALA A 174 -2.43 13.57 -5.88
CA ALA A 174 -2.61 14.63 -4.89
C ALA A 174 -4.00 15.29 -5.01
N ARG A 175 -4.43 15.64 -6.23
CA ARG A 175 -5.75 16.22 -6.47
C ARG A 175 -6.88 15.28 -6.04
N SER A 176 -6.83 14.03 -6.50
CA SER A 176 -7.84 13.02 -6.15
C SER A 176 -7.92 12.79 -4.64
N TYR A 177 -6.79 12.82 -3.93
CA TYR A 177 -6.76 12.70 -2.48
C TYR A 177 -7.55 13.81 -1.77
N PHE A 178 -7.46 15.05 -2.24
CA PHE A 178 -8.23 16.17 -1.69
C PHE A 178 -9.70 16.13 -2.11
N GLU A 179 -10.00 15.73 -3.35
CA GLU A 179 -11.38 15.55 -3.86
C GLU A 179 -12.14 14.48 -3.06
N GLN A 180 -11.45 13.40 -2.68
CA GLN A 180 -12.00 12.34 -1.80
C GLN A 180 -11.98 12.73 -0.31
N GLY A 181 -11.67 13.99 -0.01
CA GLY A 181 -11.70 14.54 1.34
C GLY A 181 -10.65 13.97 2.29
N LEU A 182 -9.64 13.23 1.82
CA LEU A 182 -8.62 12.59 2.68
C LEU A 182 -7.57 13.58 3.22
N GLY A 183 -7.55 14.81 2.70
CA GLY A 183 -6.73 15.90 3.25
C GLY A 183 -7.43 16.58 4.41
N CYS A 184 -6.69 16.98 5.44
CA CYS A 184 -7.20 17.93 6.42
C CYS A 184 -7.65 19.18 5.65
N ARG A 185 -8.95 19.50 5.68
CA ARG A 185 -9.34 20.90 5.66
C ARG A 185 -8.88 21.41 7.02
N SER A 186 -7.81 22.21 7.04
CA SER A 186 -7.62 23.11 8.16
C SER A 186 -8.87 23.98 8.20
N HIS A 187 -9.78 23.67 9.11
CA HIS A 187 -10.72 24.66 9.60
C HIS A 187 -9.85 25.71 10.30
N GLY A 188 -9.59 26.80 9.57
CA GLY A 188 -9.27 28.07 10.20
C GLY A 188 -10.54 28.67 10.79
#